data_AF-A0A2G8LB59-F1
#
_entry.id   AF-A0A2G8LB59-F1
#
_cell.length_a   1.000
_cell.length_b   1.000
_cell.length_c   1.000
_cell.angle_alpha   90.00
_cell.angle_beta   90.00
_cell.angle_gamma   90.00
#
_symmetry.space_group_name_H-M   'P 1'
#
loop_
_entity.id
_entity.type
_entity.pdbx_description
1 polymer ?
#
loop_
_entity_poly.entity_id
_entity_poly.type
_entity_poly.pdbx_seq_one_letter_code
_entity_poly.pdbx_strand_id
1 'polypeptide(L)'
;NAEEFNAFIACQGPNTASIDDFWRMVIQEKVLNIVMLTNLIEKGKGNEQRKVRNWHYRTWPDMDVPQQATPLIGFAKKVKLQQSASTGPLVVHC
;
A
#
# COMPACT_ATOMS: atom_id res chain seq x y z
N ASN A 1 -17.15 11.35 20.28
CA ASN A 1 -16.18 10.22 20.24
C ASN A 1 -16.32 9.54 18.90
N ALA A 2 -15.61 10.05 17.88
CA ALA A 2 -15.53 9.37 16.60
C ALA A 2 -14.57 8.21 16.79
N GLU A 3 -15.04 6.98 16.64
CA GLU A 3 -14.16 5.82 16.54
C GLU A 3 -13.16 6.11 15.40
N GLU A 4 -11.87 6.25 15.73
CA GLU A 4 -10.81 6.23 14.75
C GLU A 4 -10.82 4.84 14.11
N PHE A 5 -11.55 4.68 13.01
CA PHE A 5 -11.36 3.56 12.12
C PHE A 5 -9.87 3.49 11.81
N ASN A 6 -9.24 2.33 12.04
CA ASN A 6 -7.83 2.09 11.73
C ASN A 6 -7.54 2.57 10.29
N ALA A 7 -6.99 3.78 10.15
CA ALA A 7 -6.89 4.44 8.87
C ALA A 7 -5.77 3.83 8.02
N PHE A 8 -4.80 3.20 8.68
CA PHE A 8 -3.60 2.65 8.09
C PHE A 8 -3.20 1.31 8.71
N ILE A 9 -2.61 0.45 7.89
CA ILE A 9 -1.87 -0.74 8.33
C ILE A 9 -0.44 -0.58 7.83
N ALA A 10 0.53 -0.42 8.74
CA ALA A 10 1.94 -0.40 8.41
C ALA A 10 2.52 -1.81 8.56
N CYS A 11 3.21 -2.32 7.54
CA CYS A 11 3.82 -3.65 7.57
C CYS A 11 5.10 -3.70 6.73
N GLN A 12 5.86 -4.79 6.85
CA GLN A 12 6.97 -5.10 5.96
C GLN A 12 6.44 -5.56 4.59
N GLY A 13 7.15 -5.26 3.50
CA GLY A 13 6.92 -5.93 2.22
C GLY A 13 6.98 -7.45 2.35
N PRO A 14 5.97 -8.18 1.84
CA PRO A 14 5.91 -9.64 2.01
C PRO A 14 7.07 -10.32 1.28
N ASN A 15 7.66 -11.32 1.94
CA ASN A 15 8.63 -12.22 1.33
C ASN A 15 7.93 -13.52 0.88
N THR A 16 8.68 -14.47 0.33
CA THR A 16 8.13 -15.75 -0.15
C THR A 16 7.44 -16.58 0.94
N ALA A 17 7.81 -16.39 2.22
CA ALA A 17 7.20 -17.09 3.34
C ALA A 17 5.93 -16.39 3.87
N SER A 18 5.77 -15.08 3.65
CA SER A 18 4.65 -14.28 4.21
C SER A 18 3.66 -13.75 3.18
N ILE A 19 3.84 -14.04 1.89
CA ILE A 19 2.99 -13.52 0.81
C ILE A 19 1.52 -13.93 0.97
N ASP A 20 1.26 -15.17 1.40
CA ASP A 20 -0.11 -15.66 1.59
C ASP A 20 -0.78 -14.95 2.79
N ASP A 21 -0.04 -14.74 3.88
CA ASP A 21 -0.56 -14.06 5.06
C ASP A 21 -0.81 -12.57 4.79
N PHE A 22 0.04 -11.94 3.99
CA PHE A 22 -0.19 -10.57 3.52
C PHE A 22 -1.50 -10.46 2.72
N TRP A 23 -1.75 -11.36 1.77
CA TRP A 23 -3.00 -11.34 1.01
C TRP A 23 -4.22 -11.68 1.86
N ARG A 24 -4.09 -12.59 2.84
CA ARG A 24 -5.14 -12.85 3.83
C ARG A 24 -5.49 -11.59 4.62
N MET A 25 -4.50 -10.87 5.12
CA MET A 25 -4.70 -9.58 5.82
C MET A 25 -5.42 -8.56 4.93
N VAL A 26 -4.98 -8.39 3.68
CA VAL A 26 -5.60 -7.46 2.71
C VAL A 26 -7.08 -7.78 2.48
N ILE A 27 -7.44 -9.06 2.43
CA ILE A 27 -8.82 -9.51 2.25
C ILE A 27 -9.64 -9.31 3.54
N GLN A 28 -9.14 -9.80 4.68
CA GLN A 28 -9.82 -9.74 5.98
C GLN A 28 -10.12 -8.30 6.40
N GLU A 29 -9.14 -7.41 6.26
CA GLU A 29 -9.26 -6.00 6.61
C GLU A 29 -9.96 -5.17 5.52
N LYS A 30 -10.37 -5.80 4.40
CA LYS A 30 -11.05 -5.12 3.28
C LYS A 30 -10.24 -3.96 2.68
N VAL A 31 -8.92 -4.07 2.68
CA VAL A 31 -7.98 -3.08 2.11
C VAL A 31 -8.20 -2.91 0.60
N LEU A 32 -8.39 -1.69 0.10
CA LEU A 32 -8.54 -1.43 -1.35
C LEU A 32 -7.31 -0.80 -2.01
N ASN A 33 -6.47 -0.14 -1.22
CA ASN A 33 -5.27 0.53 -1.69
C ASN A 33 -4.07 0.04 -0.85
N ILE A 34 -2.97 -0.26 -1.54
CA ILE A 34 -1.67 -0.64 -0.97
C ILE A 34 -0.65 0.38 -1.47
N VAL A 35 0.17 0.92 -0.58
CA VAL A 35 1.30 1.79 -0.91
C VAL A 35 2.60 1.02 -0.69
N MET A 36 3.40 0.92 -1.74
CA MET A 36 4.73 0.34 -1.73
C MET A 36 5.76 1.43 -1.99
N LEU A 37 6.74 1.57 -1.09
CA LEU A 37 7.77 2.61 -1.18
C LEU A 37 9.01 2.19 -1.97
N THR A 38 9.03 0.96 -2.51
CA THR A 38 10.16 0.35 -3.23
C THR A 38 9.75 -0.18 -4.61
N ASN A 39 10.72 -0.56 -5.44
CA ASN A 39 10.50 -1.09 -6.79
C ASN A 39 10.11 -2.59 -6.76
N LEU A 40 9.12 -3.01 -7.56
CA LEU A 40 8.60 -4.39 -7.57
C LEU A 40 9.10 -5.24 -8.75
N ILE A 41 9.25 -6.55 -8.53
CA ILE A 41 9.33 -7.60 -9.57
C ILE A 41 8.19 -8.61 -9.31
N GLU A 42 7.23 -8.72 -10.23
CA GLU A 42 6.05 -9.62 -10.07
C GLU A 42 6.22 -10.96 -10.80
N LYS A 43 5.75 -12.04 -10.18
CA LYS A 43 5.44 -13.34 -10.82
C LYS A 43 4.02 -13.75 -10.40
N GLY A 44 3.06 -13.73 -11.33
CA GLY A 44 1.64 -13.91 -11.01
C GLY A 44 1.14 -15.37 -11.07
N LYS A 45 0.26 -15.74 -10.12
CA LYS A 45 -0.71 -16.86 -10.20
C LYS A 45 -1.93 -16.59 -9.30
N GLY A 46 -3.15 -16.81 -9.80
CA GLY A 46 -4.39 -16.85 -8.98
C GLY A 46 -5.69 -16.58 -9.77
N ASN A 47 -6.76 -17.33 -9.49
CA ASN A 47 -8.05 -17.31 -10.20
C ASN A 47 -9.21 -16.61 -9.43
N GLU A 48 -8.94 -15.90 -8.33
CA GLU A 48 -9.93 -15.04 -7.66
C GLU A 48 -9.66 -13.56 -7.95
N GLN A 49 -10.70 -12.81 -8.30
CA GLN A 49 -10.55 -11.41 -8.74
C GLN A 49 -11.18 -10.44 -7.74
N ARG A 50 -10.33 -9.85 -6.89
CA ARG A 50 -10.64 -8.61 -6.17
C ARG A 50 -9.79 -7.49 -6.75
N LYS A 51 -10.39 -6.36 -7.09
CA LYS A 51 -9.65 -5.21 -7.61
C LYS A 51 -8.95 -4.47 -6.47
N VAL A 52 -7.65 -4.73 -6.31
CA VAL A 52 -6.76 -4.01 -5.39
C VAL A 52 -5.84 -3.11 -6.21
N ARG A 53 -5.55 -1.91 -5.69
CA ARG A 53 -4.60 -0.98 -6.33
C ARG A 53 -3.31 -0.92 -5.54
N ASN A 54 -2.21 -1.28 -6.19
CA ASN A 54 -0.87 -1.10 -5.64
C ASN A 54 -0.26 0.20 -6.20
N TRP A 55 0.20 1.07 -5.29
CA TRP A 55 0.77 2.37 -5.59
C TRP A 55 2.26 2.33 -5.27
N HIS A 56 3.11 2.35 -6.30
CA HIS A 56 4.56 2.31 -6.12
C HIS A 56 5.17 3.70 -6.17
N TYR A 57 5.86 4.09 -5.11
CA TYR A 57 6.68 5.30 -5.09
C TYR A 57 8.13 4.96 -5.51
N ARG A 58 8.39 5.04 -6.82
CA ARG A 58 9.64 4.52 -7.43
C ARG A 58 10.83 5.47 -7.41
N THR A 59 10.65 6.69 -6.92
CA THR A 59 11.68 7.74 -6.94
C THR A 59 12.32 7.96 -5.59
N TRP A 60 12.10 7.05 -4.64
CA TRP A 60 12.83 7.07 -3.37
C TRP A 60 14.29 6.64 -3.61
N PRO A 61 15.31 7.39 -3.17
CA PRO A 61 16.71 7.01 -3.34
C PRO A 61 17.12 5.80 -2.48
N ASP A 62 17.94 4.88 -3.00
CA ASP A 62 18.32 3.65 -2.29
C ASP A 62 19.15 3.91 -1.00
N MET A 63 19.95 4.99 -1.00
CA MET A 63 20.92 5.29 0.06
C MET A 63 20.67 6.65 0.74
N ASP A 64 19.55 7.32 0.45
CA ASP A 64 19.26 8.66 0.96
C ASP A 64 17.74 8.94 0.98
N VAL A 65 17.35 10.12 1.45
CA VAL A 65 15.98 10.63 1.37
C VAL A 65 15.80 11.56 0.15
N PRO A 66 14.59 11.70 -0.40
CA PRO A 66 14.34 12.66 -1.47
C PRO A 66 14.70 14.10 -1.05
N GLN A 67 15.51 14.79 -1.86
CA GLN A 67 15.91 16.20 -1.60
C GLN A 67 14.72 17.18 -1.61
N GLN A 68 13.61 16.82 -2.26
CA GLN A 68 12.39 17.60 -2.31
C GLN A 68 11.20 16.74 -1.88
N ALA A 69 10.40 17.24 -0.93
CA ALA A 69 9.20 16.55 -0.46
C ALA A 69 8.03 16.61 -1.47
N THR A 70 8.07 17.53 -2.44
CA THR A 70 6.97 17.80 -3.39
C THR A 70 6.44 16.55 -4.11
N PRO A 71 7.29 15.66 -4.66
CA PRO A 71 6.81 14.46 -5.34
C PRO A 71 6.14 13.47 -4.36
N LEU A 72 6.67 13.33 -3.14
CA LEU A 72 6.11 12.47 -2.10
C LEU A 72 4.75 13.00 -1.61
N ILE A 73 4.63 14.32 -1.40
CA ILE A 73 3.36 14.97 -1.02
C ILE A 73 2.32 14.82 -2.13
N GLY A 74 2.72 15.01 -3.39
CA GLY A 74 1.82 14.82 -4.54
C GLY A 74 1.31 13.39 -4.66
N PHE A 75 2.21 12.42 -4.46
CA PHE A 75 1.86 11.00 -4.40
C PHE A 75 0.87 10.70 -3.27
N ALA A 76 1.17 11.13 -2.04
CA ALA A 76 0.30 10.94 -0.88
C ALA A 76 -1.10 11.55 -1.08
N LYS A 77 -1.19 12.75 -1.66
CA LYS A 77 -2.47 13.39 -2.02
C LYS A 77 -3.27 12.56 -3.02
N LYS A 78 -2.62 12.02 -4.06
CA LYS A 78 -3.26 11.18 -5.08
C LYS A 78 -3.80 9.87 -4.48
N VAL A 79 -3.03 9.22 -3.61
CA VAL A 79 -3.46 8.01 -2.90
C VAL A 79 -4.63 8.33 -1.97
N LYS A 80 -4.55 9.43 -1.20
CA LYS A 80 -5.62 9.84 -0.29
C LYS A 80 -6.93 10.15 -1.01
N LEU A 81 -6.88 10.80 -2.17
CA LEU A 81 -8.07 11.06 -3.01
C LEU A 81 -8.74 9.77 -3.49
N GLN A 82 -7.97 8.70 -3.71
CA GLN A 82 -8.50 7.40 -4.10
C GLN A 82 -8.96 6.56 -2.90
N GLN A 83 -8.39 6.83 -1.73
CA GLN A 83 -8.75 6.21 -0.46
C GLN A 83 -10.04 6.77 0.12
N SER A 84 -10.38 8.03 -0.11
CA SER A 84 -11.62 8.64 0.42
C SER A 84 -12.91 7.97 -0.07
N ALA A 85 -12.83 7.18 -1.13
CA ALA A 85 -13.94 6.35 -1.63
C ALA A 85 -14.00 4.95 -0.99
N SER A 86 -13.12 4.64 -0.04
CA SER A 86 -13.00 3.34 0.63
C SER A 86 -13.21 3.46 2.13
N THR A 87 -13.84 2.44 2.71
CA THR A 87 -14.04 2.30 4.16
C THR A 87 -13.01 1.38 4.82
N GLY A 88 -12.17 0.68 4.05
CA GLY A 88 -11.10 -0.18 4.57
C GLY A 88 -9.80 0.59 4.81
N PRO A 89 -8.85 0.05 5.60
CA PRO A 89 -7.55 0.70 5.85
C PRO A 89 -6.70 0.81 4.58
N LEU A 90 -5.79 1.80 4.58
CA LEU A 90 -4.70 1.88 3.61
C LEU A 90 -3.51 1.06 4.11
N VAL A 91 -3.11 0.03 3.37
CA VAL A 91 -1.85 -0.67 3.68
C VAL A 91 -0.68 0.14 3.17
N VAL A 92 0.35 0.29 3.99
CA VAL A 92 1.62 0.95 3.66
C VAL A 92 2.77 0.01 4.00
N HIS A 93 3.65 -0.23 3.04
CA HIS A 93 4.87 -1.01 3.25
C HIS A 93 6.04 -0.46 2.41
N CYS A 94 7.24 -0.83 2.80
CA CYS A 94 8.46 -0.71 2.00
C CYS A 94 8.91 -2.07 1.48
#